data_AF-A0AAW9EWH4-F1
#
_entry.id   AF-A0AAW9EWH4-F1
#
_cell.length_a   1.000
_cell.length_b   1.000
_cell.length_c   1.000
_cell.angle_alpha   90.00
_cell.angle_beta   90.00
_cell.angle_gamma   90.00
#
_symmetry.space_group_name_H-M   'P 1'
#
loop_
_entity.id
_entity.type
_entity.pdbx_description
1 polymer ?
#
loop_
_entity_poly.entity_id
_entity_poly.type
_entity_poly.pdbx_seq_one_letter_code
_entity_poly.pdbx_strand_id
1 'polypeptide(L)'
;MYIPANLDTTQFQDDNLLKKTRFWLPIALAIFLVLLRMENNTAFTPIVDRWAILLSAYWPALADWMSRSAFPPITGLWFSLLAILFPYYVFLFSCHKPYADKMVNKWLCAGVKRHLYPLLLVVLVGCFSALAIWVALPEETQCRYDCVHKVVIIQMIYGSCLLLSNCYLWSMVFFWLKNFNVIHLNG
;
A
#
# COMPACT_ATOMS: atom_id res chain seq x y z
N MET A 1 -5.14 -23.93 -4.66
CA MET A 1 -4.27 -22.75 -4.82
C MET A 1 -2.83 -23.25 -4.64
N TYR A 2 -2.10 -23.47 -5.72
CA TYR A 2 -0.73 -24.02 -5.64
C TYR A 2 0.20 -22.86 -5.28
N ILE A 3 0.64 -22.79 -4.02
CA ILE A 3 1.73 -21.90 -3.62
C ILE A 3 3.00 -22.58 -4.13
N PRO A 4 3.69 -22.04 -5.15
CA PRO A 4 4.90 -22.69 -5.66
C PRO A 4 5.91 -22.79 -4.52
N ALA A 5 6.32 -24.03 -4.20
CA ALA A 5 7.24 -24.37 -3.10
C ALA A 5 8.67 -23.84 -3.30
N ASN A 6 8.92 -23.09 -4.38
CA ASN A 6 10.19 -22.46 -4.67
C ASN A 6 9.92 -20.98 -4.98
N LEU A 7 9.66 -20.20 -3.93
CA LEU A 7 9.82 -18.76 -4.00
C LEU A 7 11.32 -18.54 -4.20
N ASP A 8 11.73 -18.35 -5.45
CA ASP A 8 13.10 -18.02 -5.80
C ASP A 8 13.42 -16.63 -5.24
N THR A 9 13.88 -16.59 -3.99
CA THR A 9 14.13 -15.36 -3.24
C THR A 9 15.23 -14.51 -3.87
N THR A 10 16.00 -15.08 -4.78
CA THR A 10 17.03 -14.38 -5.57
C THR A 10 16.45 -13.22 -6.37
N GLN A 11 15.22 -13.36 -6.91
CA GLN A 11 14.56 -12.27 -7.64
C GLN A 11 14.24 -11.04 -6.78
N PHE A 12 14.00 -11.22 -5.47
CA PHE A 12 13.84 -10.11 -4.53
C PHE A 12 15.18 -9.53 -4.10
N GLN A 13 16.20 -10.38 -4.00
CA GLN A 13 17.57 -9.96 -3.70
C GLN A 13 18.21 -9.15 -4.81
N ASP A 14 17.71 -9.18 -6.05
CA ASP A 14 18.24 -8.39 -7.17
C ASP A 14 17.45 -7.10 -7.45
N ASP A 15 16.44 -6.79 -6.66
CA ASP A 15 15.65 -5.58 -6.85
C ASP A 15 16.41 -4.32 -6.39
N ASN A 16 16.95 -3.59 -7.37
CA ASN A 16 17.70 -2.36 -7.14
C ASN A 16 16.87 -1.23 -6.52
N LEU A 17 15.53 -1.28 -6.54
CA LEU A 17 14.71 -0.29 -5.84
C LEU A 17 14.66 -0.60 -4.34
N LEU A 18 14.39 -1.85 -3.98
CA LEU A 18 14.26 -2.30 -2.60
C LEU A 18 15.58 -2.25 -1.84
N LYS A 19 16.74 -2.29 -2.52
CA LYS A 19 18.05 -2.07 -1.89
C LYS A 19 18.30 -0.63 -1.45
N LYS A 20 17.55 0.35 -1.97
CA LYS A 20 17.85 1.76 -1.72
C LYS A 20 17.28 2.20 -0.38
N THR A 21 18.12 2.80 0.46
CA THR A 21 17.70 3.37 1.76
C THR A 21 16.52 4.34 1.62
N ARG A 22 16.50 5.15 0.55
CA ARG A 22 15.40 6.09 0.28
C ARG A 22 14.03 5.41 0.15
N PHE A 23 13.98 4.13 -0.24
CA PHE A 23 12.72 3.39 -0.31
C PHE A 23 12.18 3.07 1.09
N TRP A 24 13.05 2.66 2.02
CA TRP A 24 12.65 2.24 3.37
C TRP A 24 12.59 3.38 4.37
N LEU A 25 13.37 4.45 4.17
CA LEU A 25 13.50 5.55 5.12
C LEU A 25 12.15 6.16 5.53
N PRO A 26 11.21 6.45 4.61
CA PRO A 26 9.93 7.06 5.00
C PRO A 26 9.04 6.12 5.82
N ILE A 27 9.00 4.83 5.47
CA ILE A 27 8.27 3.82 6.26
C ILE A 27 8.91 3.63 7.64
N ALA A 28 10.24 3.60 7.71
CA ALA A 28 10.96 3.47 8.98
C ALA A 28 10.72 4.69 9.88
N LEU A 29 10.71 5.89 9.31
CA LEU A 29 10.36 7.12 10.03
C LEU A 29 8.90 7.11 10.51
N ALA A 30 7.97 6.63 9.68
CA ALA A 30 6.58 6.48 10.10
C ALA A 30 6.41 5.48 11.26
N ILE A 31 7.09 4.34 11.21
CA ILE A 31 7.11 3.36 12.31
C ILE A 31 7.68 4.00 13.58
N PHE A 32 8.81 4.70 13.46
CA PHE A 32 9.44 5.38 14.59
C PHE A 32 8.51 6.42 15.24
N LEU A 33 7.80 7.23 14.44
CA LEU A 33 6.83 8.20 14.95
C LEU A 33 5.67 7.53 15.70
N VAL A 34 5.21 6.37 15.23
CA VAL A 34 4.17 5.62 15.94
C VAL A 34 4.69 5.06 17.26
N LEU A 35 5.89 4.48 17.27
CA LEU A 35 6.51 3.96 18.50
C LEU A 35 6.75 5.06 19.52
N LEU A 36 7.25 6.23 19.09
CA LEU A 36 7.40 7.40 19.96
C LEU A 36 6.06 7.84 20.57
N ARG A 37 4.98 7.78 19.78
CA ARG A 37 3.65 8.12 20.27
C ARG A 37 3.13 7.12 21.32
N MET A 38 3.53 5.86 21.24
CA MET A 38 3.16 4.87 22.27
C MET A 38 3.80 5.17 23.62
N GLU A 39 4.99 5.77 23.64
CA GLU A 39 5.74 6.05 24.88
C GLU A 39 5.37 7.39 25.53
N ASN A 40 4.93 8.40 24.77
CA ASN A 40 4.77 9.76 25.30
C ASN A 40 3.51 10.49 24.78
N ASN A 41 2.78 11.13 25.69
CA ASN A 41 1.82 12.21 25.38
C ASN A 41 2.58 13.50 25.04
N THR A 42 3.23 13.53 23.87
CA THR A 42 3.95 14.72 23.39
C THR A 42 2.98 15.81 22.92
N ALA A 43 3.44 17.07 22.87
CA ALA A 43 2.66 18.20 22.34
C ALA A 43 2.28 18.06 20.85
N PHE A 44 2.85 17.09 20.12
CA PHE A 44 2.54 16.79 18.73
C PHE A 44 1.25 15.97 18.55
N THR A 45 0.85 15.25 19.61
CA THR A 45 -0.31 14.35 19.66
C THR A 45 -1.64 15.01 19.23
N PRO A 46 -1.99 16.24 19.67
CA PRO A 46 -3.26 16.87 19.32
C PRO A 46 -3.38 17.23 17.83
N ILE A 47 -2.28 17.59 17.18
CA ILE A 47 -2.26 17.94 15.75
C ILE A 47 -2.52 16.70 14.92
N VAL A 48 -1.84 15.60 15.26
CA VAL A 48 -2.01 14.30 14.61
C VAL A 48 -3.44 13.78 14.78
N ASP A 49 -4.01 13.90 15.98
CA ASP A 49 -5.37 13.40 16.24
C ASP A 49 -6.41 14.17 15.45
N ARG A 50 -6.27 15.51 15.37
CA ARG A 50 -7.13 16.32 14.51
C ARG A 50 -7.00 15.93 13.05
N TRP A 51 -5.79 15.64 12.58
CA TRP A 51 -5.57 15.17 11.22
C TRP A 51 -6.24 13.82 10.96
N ALA A 52 -6.07 12.84 11.86
CA ALA A 52 -6.68 11.52 11.72
C ALA A 52 -8.23 11.61 11.73
N ILE A 53 -8.81 12.46 12.59
CA ILE A 53 -10.24 12.73 12.61
C ILE A 53 -10.70 13.32 11.28
N LEU A 54 -10.00 14.34 10.78
CA LEU A 54 -10.35 14.97 9.51
C LEU A 54 -10.24 13.99 8.34
N LEU A 55 -9.19 13.16 8.32
CA LEU A 55 -9.01 12.12 7.31
C LEU A 55 -10.12 11.06 7.39
N SER A 56 -10.55 10.68 8.60
CA SER A 56 -11.64 9.71 8.80
C SER A 56 -12.99 10.16 8.24
N ALA A 57 -13.20 11.48 8.10
CA ALA A 57 -14.39 12.02 7.46
C ALA A 57 -14.43 11.74 5.94
N TYR A 58 -13.27 11.54 5.31
CA TYR A 58 -13.14 11.23 3.88
C TYR A 58 -12.75 9.78 3.61
N TRP A 59 -12.27 9.08 4.63
CA TRP A 59 -11.87 7.67 4.58
C TRP A 59 -12.71 6.85 5.57
N PRO A 60 -13.88 6.33 5.16
CA PRO A 60 -14.81 5.63 6.05
C PRO A 60 -14.19 4.46 6.81
N ALA A 61 -13.37 3.63 6.13
CA ALA A 61 -12.70 2.51 6.78
C ALA A 61 -11.74 2.95 7.89
N LEU A 62 -11.15 4.15 7.82
CA LEU A 62 -10.27 4.64 8.88
C LEU A 62 -11.03 4.82 10.20
N ALA A 63 -12.26 5.34 10.16
CA ALA A 63 -13.10 5.47 11.35
C ALA A 63 -13.38 4.09 11.96
N ASP A 64 -13.73 3.12 11.13
CA ASP A 64 -13.95 1.75 11.57
C ASP A 64 -12.67 1.12 12.16
N TRP A 65 -11.53 1.26 11.48
CA TRP A 65 -10.23 0.79 11.97
C TRP A 65 -9.87 1.38 13.33
N MET A 66 -10.09 2.68 13.52
CA MET A 66 -9.87 3.34 14.81
C MET A 66 -10.82 2.82 15.88
N SER A 67 -12.11 2.68 15.56
CA SER A 67 -13.13 2.23 16.53
C SER A 67 -12.91 0.79 17.03
N ARG A 68 -12.40 -0.09 16.16
CA ARG A 68 -12.19 -1.51 16.43
C ARG A 68 -10.84 -1.83 17.07
N SER A 69 -9.91 -0.89 16.99
CA SER A 69 -8.54 -1.07 17.49
C SER A 69 -8.49 -0.93 19.01
N ALA A 70 -7.63 -1.73 19.65
CA ALA A 70 -7.27 -1.54 21.06
C ALA A 70 -6.46 -0.24 21.29
N PHE A 71 -5.95 0.39 20.21
CA PHE A 71 -5.15 1.61 20.27
C PHE A 71 -5.65 2.66 19.24
N PRO A 72 -6.88 3.20 19.36
CA PRO A 72 -7.49 4.06 18.35
C PRO A 72 -6.61 5.23 17.87
N PRO A 73 -5.92 5.98 18.75
CA PRO A 73 -5.09 7.10 18.32
C PRO A 73 -3.81 6.66 17.59
N ILE A 74 -3.25 5.51 17.96
CA ILE A 74 -2.08 4.91 17.31
C ILE A 74 -2.46 4.43 15.90
N THR A 75 -3.58 3.73 15.78
CA THR A 75 -4.13 3.26 14.51
C THR A 75 -4.45 4.43 13.58
N GLY A 76 -5.09 5.48 14.10
CA GLY A 76 -5.37 6.71 13.36
C GLY A 76 -4.10 7.38 12.82
N LEU A 77 -3.07 7.54 13.66
CA LEU A 77 -1.78 8.08 13.23
C LEU A 77 -1.14 7.21 12.13
N TRP A 78 -1.08 5.90 12.36
CA TRP A 78 -0.40 4.98 11.45
C TRP A 78 -1.00 5.02 10.04
N PHE A 79 -2.32 4.85 9.91
CA PHE A 79 -2.99 4.91 8.61
C PHE A 79 -2.94 6.31 7.98
N SER A 80 -2.94 7.36 8.79
CA SER A 80 -2.74 8.73 8.29
C SER A 80 -1.36 8.94 7.69
N LEU A 81 -0.30 8.44 8.35
CA LEU A 81 1.06 8.48 7.80
C LEU A 81 1.15 7.68 6.51
N LEU A 82 0.53 6.50 6.44
CA LEU A 82 0.48 5.71 5.20
C LEU A 82 -0.22 6.46 4.06
N ALA A 83 -1.31 7.17 4.33
CA ALA A 83 -1.99 8.01 3.33
C ALA A 83 -1.07 9.13 2.82
N ILE A 84 -0.28 9.77 3.70
CA ILE A 84 0.71 10.78 3.31
C ILE A 84 1.84 10.18 2.47
N LEU A 85 2.28 8.96 2.80
CA LEU A 85 3.33 8.26 2.07
C LEU A 85 2.86 7.69 0.72
N PHE A 86 1.55 7.54 0.51
CA PHE A 86 0.98 7.01 -0.73
C PHE A 86 1.48 7.70 -2.01
N PRO A 87 1.36 9.03 -2.19
CA PRO A 87 1.85 9.70 -3.39
C PRO A 87 3.36 9.52 -3.59
N TYR A 88 4.12 9.50 -2.50
CA TYR A 88 5.57 9.28 -2.55
C TYR A 88 5.93 7.90 -3.13
N TYR A 89 5.28 6.83 -2.64
CA TYR A 89 5.55 5.48 -3.14
C TYR A 89 5.02 5.26 -4.56
N VAL A 90 3.85 5.82 -4.91
CA VAL A 90 3.38 5.80 -6.31
C VAL A 90 4.40 6.45 -7.24
N PHE A 91 4.96 7.60 -6.85
CA PHE A 91 6.00 8.28 -7.63
C PHE A 91 7.28 7.44 -7.73
N LEU A 92 7.78 6.90 -6.62
CA LEU A 92 8.96 6.05 -6.61
C LEU A 92 8.84 4.85 -7.55
N PHE A 93 7.72 4.12 -7.46
CA PHE A 93 7.45 2.98 -8.34
C PHE A 93 7.30 3.42 -9.79
N SER A 94 6.55 4.50 -10.05
CA SER A 94 6.31 5.02 -11.39
C SER A 94 7.58 5.52 -12.10
N CYS A 95 8.57 5.99 -11.36
CA CYS A 95 9.85 6.43 -11.90
C CYS A 95 10.87 5.29 -12.10
N HIS A 96 10.59 4.08 -11.62
CA HIS A 96 11.52 2.96 -11.72
C HIS A 96 11.43 2.27 -13.08
N LYS A 97 12.27 2.70 -14.04
CA LYS A 97 12.29 2.20 -15.43
C LYS A 97 12.22 0.67 -15.57
N PRO A 98 13.01 -0.14 -14.83
CA PRO A 98 12.95 -1.60 -14.96
C PRO A 98 11.56 -2.21 -14.74
N TYR A 99 10.75 -1.62 -13.86
CA TYR A 99 9.37 -2.09 -13.63
C TYR A 99 8.47 -1.74 -14.81
N ALA A 100 8.58 -0.51 -15.32
CA ALA A 100 7.82 -0.07 -16.49
C ALA A 100 8.15 -0.96 -17.70
N ASP A 101 9.44 -1.17 -17.99
CA ASP A 101 9.89 -1.95 -19.14
C ASP A 101 9.43 -3.41 -19.02
N LYS A 102 9.59 -4.03 -17.85
CA LYS A 102 9.13 -5.41 -17.59
C LYS A 102 7.61 -5.54 -17.78
N MET A 103 6.83 -4.55 -17.35
CA MET A 103 5.37 -4.60 -17.47
C MET A 103 4.89 -4.33 -18.90
N VAL A 104 5.46 -3.32 -19.57
CA VAL A 104 5.13 -3.00 -20.97
C VAL A 104 5.49 -4.17 -21.88
N ASN A 105 6.67 -4.78 -21.70
CA ASN A 105 7.06 -5.96 -22.47
C ASN A 105 6.11 -7.14 -22.22
N LYS A 106 5.63 -7.36 -20.99
CA LYS A 106 4.60 -8.38 -20.72
C LYS A 106 3.32 -8.14 -21.50
N TRP A 107 2.87 -6.89 -21.61
CA TRP A 107 1.69 -6.57 -22.41
C TRP A 107 1.94 -6.72 -23.91
N LEU A 108 3.08 -6.27 -24.42
CA LEU A 108 3.42 -6.44 -25.84
C LEU A 108 3.48 -7.93 -26.23
N CYS A 109 4.09 -8.77 -25.39
CA CYS A 109 4.15 -10.22 -25.60
C CYS A 109 2.78 -10.94 -25.45
N ALA A 110 1.75 -10.26 -24.95
CA ALA A 110 0.41 -10.84 -24.81
C ALA A 110 -0.41 -10.89 -26.11
N GLY A 111 0.12 -10.34 -27.22
CA GLY A 111 -0.60 -10.25 -28.50
C GLY A 111 -1.89 -9.44 -28.36
N VAL A 112 -2.99 -9.91 -28.94
CA VAL A 112 -4.29 -9.21 -28.92
C VAL A 112 -4.82 -8.94 -27.49
N LYS A 113 -4.44 -9.77 -26.51
CA LYS A 113 -4.88 -9.58 -25.11
C LYS A 113 -4.29 -8.33 -24.45
N ARG A 114 -3.28 -7.70 -25.06
CA ARG A 114 -2.69 -6.43 -24.60
C ARG A 114 -3.70 -5.29 -24.50
N HIS A 115 -4.81 -5.36 -25.24
CA HIS A 115 -5.90 -4.37 -25.17
C HIS A 115 -6.80 -4.59 -23.94
N LEU A 116 -6.90 -5.83 -23.45
CA LEU A 116 -7.78 -6.20 -22.34
C LEU A 116 -7.07 -6.17 -20.98
N TYR A 117 -5.80 -6.59 -20.92
CA TYR A 117 -5.09 -6.68 -19.63
C TYR A 117 -4.98 -5.35 -18.87
N PRO A 118 -4.74 -4.19 -19.52
CA PRO A 118 -4.75 -2.92 -18.81
C PRO A 118 -6.14 -2.54 -18.28
N LEU A 119 -7.22 -2.89 -18.98
CA LEU A 119 -8.59 -2.67 -18.49
C LEU A 119 -8.88 -3.52 -17.25
N LEU A 120 -8.47 -4.80 -17.27
CA LEU A 120 -8.57 -5.66 -16.10
C LEU A 120 -7.77 -5.11 -14.91
N LEU A 121 -6.57 -4.55 -15.18
CA LEU A 121 -5.75 -3.89 -14.17
C LEU A 121 -6.49 -2.69 -13.55
N VAL A 122 -7.13 -1.82 -14.36
CA VAL A 122 -7.90 -0.68 -13.83
C VAL A 122 -9.02 -1.16 -12.91
N VAL A 123 -9.76 -2.21 -13.30
CA VAL A 123 -10.79 -2.82 -12.45
C VAL A 123 -10.18 -3.33 -11.14
N LEU A 124 -9.05 -4.04 -11.21
CA LEU A 124 -8.36 -4.57 -10.04
C LEU A 124 -7.90 -3.44 -9.08
N VAL A 125 -7.29 -2.38 -9.61
CA VAL A 125 -6.84 -1.22 -8.83
C VAL A 125 -8.02 -0.51 -8.19
N GLY A 126 -9.13 -0.35 -8.93
CA GLY A 126 -10.37 0.22 -8.44
C GLY A 126 -10.95 -0.59 -7.28
N CYS A 127 -11.09 -1.91 -7.45
CA CYS A 127 -11.57 -2.80 -6.40
C CYS A 127 -10.65 -2.79 -5.17
N PHE A 128 -9.33 -2.89 -5.36
CA PHE A 128 -8.38 -2.92 -4.25
C PHE A 128 -8.35 -1.59 -3.48
N SER A 129 -8.40 -0.46 -4.19
CA SER A 129 -8.49 0.87 -3.57
C SER A 129 -9.82 1.08 -2.86
N ALA A 130 -10.93 0.62 -3.45
CA ALA A 130 -12.24 0.68 -2.81
C ALA A 130 -12.26 -0.15 -1.52
N LEU A 131 -11.69 -1.37 -1.52
CA LEU A 131 -11.56 -2.16 -0.30
C LEU A 131 -10.73 -1.42 0.76
N ALA A 132 -9.61 -0.81 0.38
CA ALA A 132 -8.79 -0.03 1.31
C ALA A 132 -9.53 1.18 1.91
N ILE A 133 -10.40 1.83 1.13
CA ILE A 133 -11.13 3.04 1.55
C ILE A 133 -12.40 2.69 2.34
N TRP A 134 -13.08 1.59 2.02
CA TRP A 134 -14.43 1.30 2.53
C TRP A 134 -14.49 0.12 3.50
N VAL A 135 -13.47 -0.73 3.54
CA VAL A 135 -13.48 -1.94 4.35
C VAL A 135 -12.39 -1.89 5.43
N ALA A 136 -12.82 -1.92 6.68
CA ALA A 136 -11.98 -2.33 7.80
C ALA A 136 -12.18 -3.81 8.09
N LEU A 137 -11.10 -4.52 8.46
CA LEU A 137 -11.20 -5.92 8.84
C LEU A 137 -12.18 -6.08 10.02
N PRO A 138 -12.98 -7.15 10.05
CA PRO A 138 -13.93 -7.38 11.14
C PRO A 138 -13.20 -7.60 12.46
N GLU A 139 -13.87 -7.32 13.58
CA GLU A 139 -13.38 -7.74 14.90
C GLU A 139 -13.52 -9.25 15.06
N GLU A 140 -12.43 -9.92 15.40
CA GLU A 140 -12.46 -11.34 15.74
C GLU A 140 -12.88 -11.51 17.21
N THR A 141 -14.06 -12.07 17.42
CA THR A 141 -14.64 -12.31 18.75
C THR A 141 -13.91 -13.39 19.54
N GLN A 142 -13.29 -14.35 18.83
CA GLN A 142 -12.50 -15.44 19.41
C GLN A 142 -11.11 -15.47 18.80
N CYS A 143 -10.26 -14.57 19.27
CA CYS A 143 -8.89 -14.48 18.78
C CYS A 143 -8.02 -15.57 19.42
N ARG A 144 -7.63 -16.59 18.64
CA ARG A 144 -6.73 -17.68 19.10
C ARG A 144 -5.24 -17.34 18.95
N TYR A 145 -4.91 -16.36 18.11
CA TYR A 145 -3.56 -15.85 17.83
C TYR A 145 -3.51 -14.33 18.05
N ASP A 146 -2.48 -13.65 17.53
CA ASP A 146 -2.40 -12.20 17.56
C ASP A 146 -3.33 -11.56 16.51
N CYS A 147 -4.39 -10.90 16.96
CA CYS A 147 -5.33 -10.20 16.09
C CYS A 147 -4.79 -8.86 15.60
N VAL A 148 -5.08 -8.53 14.34
CA VAL A 148 -4.70 -7.23 13.74
C VAL A 148 -5.19 -6.04 14.57
N HIS A 149 -6.39 -6.10 15.16
CA HIS A 149 -6.91 -4.98 15.96
C HIS A 149 -6.28 -4.86 17.36
N LYS A 150 -5.59 -5.90 17.84
CA LYS A 150 -5.05 -5.98 19.21
C LYS A 150 -3.53 -5.84 19.28
N VAL A 151 -2.83 -5.93 18.15
CA VAL A 151 -1.36 -5.88 18.11
C VAL A 151 -0.88 -4.82 17.13
N VAL A 152 -0.26 -3.77 17.66
CA VAL A 152 0.21 -2.61 16.87
C VAL A 152 1.19 -3.03 15.76
N ILE A 153 2.12 -3.94 16.06
CA ILE A 153 3.12 -4.42 15.09
C ILE A 153 2.42 -5.09 13.90
N ILE A 154 1.34 -5.85 14.13
CA ILE A 154 0.58 -6.49 13.05
C ILE A 154 -0.15 -5.44 12.21
N GLN A 155 -0.72 -4.40 12.83
CA GLN A 155 -1.29 -3.27 12.08
C GLN A 155 -0.25 -2.57 11.22
N MET A 156 0.97 -2.40 11.73
CA MET A 156 2.09 -1.80 10.98
C MET A 156 2.45 -2.64 9.76
N ILE A 157 2.62 -3.95 9.93
CA ILE A 157 2.95 -4.85 8.83
C ILE A 157 1.81 -4.86 7.81
N TYR A 158 0.57 -5.06 8.26
CA TYR A 158 -0.61 -5.08 7.41
C TYR A 158 -0.76 -3.79 6.60
N GLY A 159 -0.69 -2.64 7.27
CA GLY A 159 -0.81 -1.33 6.64
C GLY A 159 0.33 -1.05 5.64
N SER A 160 1.57 -1.44 5.96
CA SER A 160 2.70 -1.31 5.03
C SER A 160 2.49 -2.17 3.78
N CYS A 161 2.07 -3.42 3.93
CA CYS A 161 1.79 -4.31 2.82
C CYS A 161 0.64 -3.77 1.95
N LEU A 162 -0.43 -3.27 2.58
CA LEU A 162 -1.56 -2.65 1.89
C LEU A 162 -1.12 -1.43 1.08
N LEU A 163 -0.35 -0.53 1.71
CA LEU A 163 0.20 0.67 1.08
C LEU A 163 1.05 0.31 -0.14
N LEU A 164 2.09 -0.51 0.04
CA LEU A 164 3.04 -0.85 -1.02
C LEU A 164 2.36 -1.58 -2.18
N SER A 165 1.43 -2.50 -1.89
CA SER A 165 0.66 -3.22 -2.91
C SER A 165 -0.21 -2.26 -3.71
N ASN A 166 -0.93 -1.35 -3.04
CA ASN A 166 -1.78 -0.40 -3.71
C ASN A 166 -0.97 0.59 -4.56
N CYS A 167 0.12 1.13 -4.01
CA CYS A 167 1.01 2.03 -4.74
C CYS A 167 1.62 1.36 -5.98
N TYR A 168 2.00 0.09 -5.88
CA TYR A 168 2.53 -0.67 -7.01
C TYR A 168 1.45 -0.87 -8.09
N LEU A 169 0.22 -1.23 -7.73
CA LEU A 169 -0.89 -1.34 -8.67
C LEU A 169 -1.18 -0.01 -9.39
N TRP A 170 -1.22 1.11 -8.66
CA TRP A 170 -1.37 2.43 -9.26
C TRP A 170 -0.21 2.80 -10.20
N SER A 171 1.02 2.42 -9.87
CA SER A 171 2.17 2.62 -10.76
C SER A 171 2.03 1.85 -12.07
N MET A 172 1.42 0.66 -12.06
CA MET A 172 1.14 -0.09 -13.29
C MET A 172 0.12 0.64 -14.17
N VAL A 173 -0.92 1.22 -13.58
CA VAL A 173 -1.89 2.05 -14.34
C VAL A 173 -1.16 3.23 -14.98
N PHE A 174 -0.26 3.88 -14.25
CA PHE A 174 0.57 4.94 -14.81
C PHE A 174 1.46 4.46 -15.96
N PHE A 175 2.09 3.28 -15.84
CA PHE A 175 2.88 2.71 -16.93
C PHE A 175 2.03 2.47 -18.19
N TRP A 176 0.81 2.00 -18.03
CA TRP A 176 -0.13 1.82 -19.13
C TRP A 176 -0.47 3.16 -19.80
N LEU A 177 -0.90 4.16 -19.03
CA LEU A 177 -1.26 5.49 -19.56
C LEU A 177 -0.08 6.13 -20.30
N LYS A 178 1.11 6.07 -19.72
CA LYS A 178 2.33 6.63 -20.32
C LYS A 178 2.72 5.94 -21.64
N ASN A 179 2.45 4.65 -21.77
CA ASN A 179 2.85 3.84 -22.93
C ASN A 179 1.67 3.42 -23.81
N PHE A 180 0.53 4.09 -23.68
CA PHE A 180 -0.72 3.72 -24.36
C PHE A 180 -0.53 3.55 -25.88
N ASN A 181 0.14 4.50 -26.53
CA ASN A 181 0.40 4.45 -27.97
C ASN A 181 1.27 3.24 -28.36
N VAL A 182 2.29 2.92 -27.57
CA VAL A 182 3.18 1.79 -27.83
C VAL A 182 2.41 0.47 -27.69
N ILE A 183 1.58 0.35 -26.65
CA ILE A 183 0.84 -0.88 -26.35
C ILE A 183 -0.29 -1.13 -27.35
N HIS A 184 -1.00 -0.09 -27.77
CA HIS A 184 -2.23 -0.26 -28.56
C HIS A 184 -2.11 0.11 -30.04
N LEU A 185 -1.19 0.99 -30.42
CA LEU A 185 -1.13 1.55 -31.78
C LEU A 185 0.12 1.11 -32.56
N ASN A 186 1.26 0.95 -31.90
CA ASN A 186 2.56 0.72 -32.55
C ASN A 186 3.17 -0.67 -32.31
N GLY A 187 2.46 -1.56 -31.62
CA GLY A 187 2.92 -2.92 -31.34
C GLY A 187 2.34 -3.95 -32.29
#